data_AF-A0A2Z6I8G7-F1
#
_entry.id   AF-A0A2Z6I8G7-F1
#
_cell.length_a   1.000
_cell.length_b   1.000
_cell.length_c   1.000
_cell.angle_alpha   90.00
_cell.angle_beta   90.00
_cell.angle_gamma   90.00
#
_symmetry.space_group_name_H-M   'P 1'
#
loop_
_entity.id
_entity.type
_entity.pdbx_description
1 polymer ?
#
loop_
_entity_poly.entity_id
_entity_poly.type
_entity_poly.pdbx_seq_one_letter_code
_entity_poly.pdbx_strand_id
1 'polypeptide(L)'
;MKPLEALGRLALAVYYPQVRTGRAVFAAELALWAAAGLSVWGLLDPIADAEWISDAMLVRIAQVVAVLAGFWNAALFPICARRLHDLGLSGSWALLNAVPGGTIALLVLGLAVPGRRAGRVWPERVGFAVADEFADGRLGRLYNTRN
;
A
#
# COMPACT_ATOMS: atom_id res chain seq x y z
N MET A 1 -24.52 -5.62 -9.64
CA MET A 1 -23.34 -4.73 -9.70
C MET A 1 -22.54 -5.05 -10.95
N LYS A 2 -21.92 -4.03 -11.58
CA LYS A 2 -21.03 -4.25 -12.74
C LYS A 2 -19.66 -4.78 -12.26
N PRO A 3 -18.98 -5.68 -13.00
CA PRO A 3 -17.69 -6.26 -12.58
C PRO A 3 -16.61 -5.22 -12.25
N LEU A 4 -16.53 -4.16 -13.05
CA LEU A 4 -15.57 -3.06 -12.85
C LEU A 4 -15.82 -2.29 -11.55
N GLU A 5 -17.10 -2.14 -11.17
CA GLU A 5 -17.49 -1.46 -9.95
C GLU A 5 -17.14 -2.30 -8.71
N ALA A 6 -17.34 -3.62 -8.78
CA ALA A 6 -16.93 -4.55 -7.73
C ALA A 6 -15.40 -4.54 -7.53
N LEU A 7 -14.64 -4.51 -8.63
CA LEU A 7 -13.17 -4.40 -8.59
C LEU A 7 -12.70 -3.09 -7.97
N GLY A 8 -13.30 -1.95 -8.38
CA GLY A 8 -12.98 -0.64 -7.80
C GLY A 8 -13.30 -0.55 -6.31
N ARG A 9 -14.41 -1.15 -5.87
CA ARG A 9 -14.78 -1.23 -4.45
C ARG A 9 -13.81 -2.11 -3.66
N LEU A 10 -13.41 -3.26 -4.18
CA LEU A 10 -12.40 -4.12 -3.57
C LEU A 10 -11.07 -3.38 -3.44
N ALA A 11 -10.64 -2.67 -4.48
CA ALA A 11 -9.43 -1.86 -4.46
C ALA A 11 -9.49 -0.79 -3.35
N LEU A 12 -10.61 -0.07 -3.22
CA LEU A 12 -10.81 0.93 -2.16
C LEU A 12 -11.03 0.33 -0.75
N ALA A 13 -11.46 -0.92 -0.65
CA ALA A 13 -11.58 -1.63 0.62
C ALA A 13 -10.20 -2.04 1.19
N VAL A 14 -9.26 -2.36 0.30
CA VAL A 14 -7.90 -2.81 0.66
C VAL A 14 -6.89 -1.65 0.64
N TYR A 15 -7.15 -0.63 -0.16
CA TYR A 15 -6.25 0.49 -0.39
C TYR A 15 -7.05 1.78 -0.63
N TYR A 16 -7.17 2.59 0.42
CA TYR A 16 -7.78 3.91 0.33
C TYR A 16 -6.75 5.01 0.68
N PRO A 17 -6.08 5.61 -0.32
CA PRO A 17 -4.94 6.51 -0.07
C PRO A 17 -5.30 7.88 0.50
N GLN A 18 -6.59 8.18 0.72
CA GLN A 18 -7.06 9.51 1.14
C GLN A 18 -7.75 9.51 2.51
N VAL A 19 -7.56 8.47 3.32
CA VAL A 19 -8.11 8.39 4.68
C VAL A 19 -7.03 8.18 5.72
N ARG A 20 -7.28 8.66 6.93
CA ARG A 20 -6.41 8.47 8.09
C ARG A 20 -6.20 6.98 8.38
N THR A 21 -4.99 6.63 8.82
CA THR A 21 -4.69 5.25 9.25
C THR A 21 -3.81 5.15 10.49
N GLY A 22 -4.17 4.19 11.35
CA GLY A 22 -3.43 3.86 12.56
C GLY A 22 -2.19 3.04 12.24
N ARG A 23 -1.32 2.86 13.24
CA ARG A 23 -0.09 2.03 13.12
C ARG A 23 -0.39 0.61 12.68
N ALA A 24 -1.45 0.00 13.22
CA ALA A 24 -1.82 -1.38 12.90
C ALA A 24 -2.21 -1.54 11.43
N VAL A 25 -2.97 -0.59 10.87
CA VAL A 25 -3.34 -0.60 9.45
C VAL A 25 -2.13 -0.36 8.58
N PHE A 26 -1.32 0.63 8.93
CA PHE A 26 -0.08 0.92 8.21
C PHE A 26 0.84 -0.31 8.18
N ALA A 27 1.00 -1.01 9.31
CA ALA A 27 1.76 -2.25 9.38
C ALA A 27 1.14 -3.37 8.54
N ALA A 28 -0.18 -3.53 8.55
CA ALA A 28 -0.88 -4.54 7.76
C ALA A 28 -0.76 -4.26 6.25
N GLU A 29 -0.93 -3.01 5.82
CA GLU A 29 -0.76 -2.58 4.43
C GLU A 29 0.70 -2.80 3.97
N LEU A 30 1.69 -2.45 4.80
CA LEU A 30 3.10 -2.74 4.51
C LEU A 30 3.39 -4.24 4.42
N ALA A 31 2.86 -5.04 5.34
CA ALA A 31 3.05 -6.49 5.35
C ALA A 31 2.41 -7.15 4.13
N LEU A 32 1.20 -6.71 3.74
CA LEU A 32 0.52 -7.20 2.54
C LEU A 32 1.31 -6.86 1.28
N TRP A 33 1.79 -5.62 1.15
CA TRP A 33 2.60 -5.22 -0.01
C TRP A 33 3.95 -5.91 -0.04
N ALA A 34 4.62 -6.07 1.11
CA ALA A 34 5.86 -6.82 1.22
C ALA A 34 5.65 -8.29 0.82
N ALA A 35 4.58 -8.93 1.30
CA ALA A 35 4.23 -10.30 0.94
C ALA A 35 3.96 -10.45 -0.57
N ALA A 36 3.24 -9.50 -1.18
CA ALA A 36 3.01 -9.49 -2.62
C ALA A 36 4.33 -9.37 -3.41
N GLY A 37 5.23 -8.47 -3.00
CA GLY A 37 6.55 -8.29 -3.62
C GLY A 37 7.43 -9.54 -3.48
N LEU A 38 7.51 -10.09 -2.27
CA LEU A 38 8.27 -11.33 -1.99
C LEU A 38 7.71 -12.53 -2.75
N SER A 39 6.39 -12.61 -2.93
CA SER A 39 5.77 -13.69 -3.70
C SER A 39 6.16 -13.63 -5.17
N VAL A 40 6.14 -12.43 -5.79
CA VAL A 40 6.61 -12.27 -7.18
C VAL A 40 8.11 -12.55 -7.27
N TRP A 41 8.90 -12.02 -6.34
CA TRP A 41 10.35 -12.24 -6.30
C TRP A 41 10.71 -13.73 -6.24
N GLY A 42 10.08 -14.48 -5.33
CA GLY A 42 10.32 -15.92 -5.18
C GLY A 42 9.90 -16.77 -6.37
N LEU A 43 9.11 -16.22 -7.30
CA LEU A 43 8.72 -16.87 -8.55
C LEU A 43 9.67 -16.56 -9.71
N LEU A 44 10.55 -15.55 -9.60
CA LEU A 44 11.41 -15.13 -10.71
C LEU A 44 12.39 -16.23 -11.13
N ASP A 45 13.11 -16.85 -10.18
CA ASP A 45 14.08 -17.91 -10.49
C ASP A 45 13.36 -19.16 -11.06
N PRO A 46 12.27 -19.69 -10.45
CA PRO A 46 11.52 -20.80 -11.04
C PRO A 46 10.97 -20.54 -12.45
N ILE A 47 10.59 -19.29 -12.74
CA ILE A 47 10.13 -18.89 -14.08
C ILE A 47 11.31 -18.84 -15.05
N ALA A 48 12.45 -18.29 -14.62
CA ALA A 48 13.65 -18.22 -15.44
C ALA A 48 14.20 -19.60 -15.81
N ASP A 49 14.10 -20.56 -14.89
CA ASP A 49 14.62 -21.92 -15.06
C ASP A 49 13.62 -22.90 -15.72
N ALA A 50 12.39 -22.45 -16.01
CA ALA A 50 11.36 -23.32 -16.55
C ALA A 50 11.63 -23.69 -18.02
N GLU A 51 11.93 -24.97 -18.28
CA GLU A 51 12.25 -25.50 -19.63
C GLU A 51 11.13 -25.26 -20.68
N TRP A 52 9.89 -25.09 -20.24
CA TRP A 52 8.74 -24.85 -21.12
C TRP A 52 8.51 -23.36 -21.43
N ILE A 53 9.35 -22.47 -20.90
CA ILE A 53 9.30 -21.03 -21.14
C ILE A 53 10.44 -20.64 -22.09
N SER A 54 10.09 -20.07 -23.25
CA SER A 54 11.08 -19.59 -24.22
C SER A 54 11.66 -18.22 -23.83
N ASP A 55 12.84 -17.89 -24.35
CA ASP A 55 13.48 -16.57 -24.15
C ASP A 55 12.57 -15.39 -24.53
N ALA A 56 11.83 -15.53 -25.64
CA ALA A 56 10.89 -14.50 -26.08
C ALA A 56 9.77 -14.30 -25.04
N MET A 57 9.32 -15.38 -24.39
CA MET A 57 8.32 -15.33 -23.34
C MET A 57 8.90 -14.76 -22.04
N LEU A 58 10.14 -15.10 -21.68
CA LEU A 58 10.86 -14.50 -20.55
C LEU A 58 10.96 -12.98 -20.69
N VAL A 59 11.29 -12.46 -21.88
CA VAL A 59 11.33 -11.01 -22.13
C VAL A 59 9.96 -10.37 -21.91
N ARG A 60 8.87 -11.01 -22.34
CA ARG A 60 7.51 -10.50 -22.10
C ARG A 60 7.13 -10.52 -20.62
N ILE A 61 7.47 -11.58 -19.91
CA ILE A 61 7.25 -11.68 -18.46
C ILE A 61 8.03 -10.58 -17.74
N ALA A 62 9.30 -10.36 -18.09
CA ALA A 62 10.12 -9.31 -17.51
C ALA A 62 9.52 -7.91 -17.74
N GLN A 63 8.99 -7.63 -18.93
CA GLN A 63 8.28 -6.37 -19.23
C GLN A 63 7.04 -6.18 -18.34
N VAL A 64 6.22 -7.23 -18.18
CA VAL A 64 5.04 -7.20 -17.32
C VAL A 64 5.44 -6.99 -15.86
N VAL A 65 6.43 -7.75 -15.37
CA VAL A 65 6.96 -7.63 -14.00
C VAL A 65 7.51 -6.24 -13.75
N ALA A 66 8.22 -5.63 -14.70
CA ALA A 66 8.72 -4.26 -14.57
C ALA A 66 7.59 -3.24 -14.39
N VAL A 67 6.49 -3.37 -15.16
CA VAL A 67 5.30 -2.53 -15.00
C VAL A 67 4.64 -2.76 -13.64
N LEU A 68 4.47 -4.01 -13.22
CA LEU A 68 3.90 -4.37 -11.92
C LEU A 68 4.75 -3.85 -10.76
N ALA A 69 6.08 -3.92 -10.88
CA ALA A 69 7.01 -3.36 -9.90
C ALA A 69 6.87 -1.83 -9.80
N GLY A 70 6.64 -1.15 -10.93
CA GLY A 70 6.30 0.28 -10.95
C GLY A 70 5.02 0.60 -10.16
N PHE A 71 3.95 -0.16 -10.39
CA PHE A 71 2.70 -0.02 -9.62
C PHE A 71 2.87 -0.33 -8.13
N TRP A 72 3.61 -1.40 -7.81
CA TRP A 72 3.93 -1.79 -6.45
C TRP A 72 4.68 -0.68 -5.70
N ASN A 73 5.71 -0.09 -6.34
CA ASN A 73 6.47 1.02 -5.75
C ASN A 73 5.61 2.30 -5.62
N ALA A 74 4.76 2.57 -6.61
CA ALA A 74 3.85 3.72 -6.58
C ALA A 74 2.78 3.60 -5.49
N ALA A 75 2.38 2.39 -5.08
CA ALA A 75 1.40 2.16 -4.01
C ALA A 75 1.97 2.40 -2.60
N LEU A 76 3.27 2.16 -2.39
CA LEU A 76 3.93 2.43 -1.10
C LEU A 76 3.97 3.93 -0.77
N PHE A 77 4.16 4.77 -1.78
CA PHE A 77 4.25 6.22 -1.60
C PHE A 77 3.02 6.83 -0.88
N PRO A 78 1.77 6.61 -1.32
CA PRO A 78 0.57 7.12 -0.65
C PRO A 78 0.29 6.47 0.70
N ILE A 79 0.67 5.21 0.92
CA ILE A 79 0.60 4.56 2.24
C ILE A 79 1.50 5.31 3.23
N CYS A 80 2.75 5.58 2.83
CA CYS A 80 3.68 6.40 3.60
C CYS A 80 3.19 7.85 3.74
N ALA A 81 2.68 8.46 2.67
CA ALA A 81 2.21 9.84 2.67
C ALA A 81 1.09 10.06 3.68
N ARG A 82 0.09 9.17 3.68
CA ARG A 82 -0.97 9.16 4.69
C ARG A 82 -0.39 9.12 6.09
N ARG A 83 0.45 8.12 6.35
CA ARG A 83 1.00 7.89 7.69
C ARG A 83 1.84 9.07 8.18
N LEU A 84 2.73 9.59 7.34
CA LEU A 84 3.63 10.69 7.68
C LEU A 84 2.87 12.01 7.88
N HIS A 85 1.80 12.25 7.11
CA HIS A 85 0.90 13.38 7.35
C HIS A 85 0.10 13.21 8.64
N ASP A 86 -0.32 11.99 8.99
CA ASP A 86 -0.93 11.69 10.28
C ASP A 86 0.03 11.93 11.47
N LEU A 87 1.35 11.90 11.24
CA LEU A 87 2.38 12.33 12.22
C LEU A 87 2.56 13.86 12.26
N GLY A 88 1.88 14.61 11.39
CA GLY A 88 1.95 16.07 11.26
C GLY A 88 3.11 16.59 10.40
N LEU A 89 3.81 15.69 9.69
CA LEU A 89 4.92 16.06 8.81
C LEU A 89 4.39 16.75 7.55
N SER A 90 5.13 17.75 7.07
CA SER A 90 4.91 18.35 5.74
C SER A 90 5.36 17.40 4.64
N GLY A 91 4.85 17.60 3.42
CA GLY A 91 5.24 16.83 2.23
C GLY A 91 6.75 16.86 1.89
N SER A 92 7.55 17.67 2.58
CA SER A 92 9.01 17.66 2.50
C SER A 92 9.63 16.32 2.92
N TRP A 93 8.91 15.46 3.67
CA TRP A 93 9.35 14.08 3.92
C TRP A 93 9.61 13.33 2.61
N ALA A 94 8.95 13.69 1.50
CA ALA A 94 9.15 13.03 0.21
C ALA A 94 10.58 13.19 -0.31
N LEU A 95 11.28 14.27 0.07
CA LEU A 95 12.69 14.47 -0.27
C LEU A 95 13.61 13.45 0.41
N LEU A 96 13.20 12.86 1.54
CA LEU A 96 13.95 11.78 2.18
C LEU A 96 13.99 10.51 1.33
N ASN A 97 13.02 10.30 0.42
CA ASN A 97 13.11 9.18 -0.53
C ASN A 97 14.22 9.36 -1.57
N ALA A 98 14.77 10.56 -1.75
CA ALA A 98 15.94 10.80 -2.60
C ALA A 98 17.26 10.43 -1.90
N VAL A 99 17.23 10.18 -0.59
CA VAL A 99 18.41 9.78 0.19
C VAL A 99 18.44 8.25 0.28
N PRO A 100 19.58 7.60 0.00
CA PRO A 100 19.73 6.15 0.22
C PRO A 100 19.32 5.76 1.65
N GLY A 101 18.41 4.80 1.77
CA GLY A 101 17.89 4.34 3.07
C GLY A 101 16.83 5.25 3.71
N GLY A 102 16.53 6.43 3.15
CA GLY A 102 15.52 7.34 3.70
C GLY A 102 14.12 6.71 3.74
N THR A 103 13.77 5.88 2.76
CA THR A 103 12.52 5.11 2.77
C THR A 103 12.44 4.18 4.00
N ILE A 104 13.53 3.50 4.38
CA ILE A 104 13.55 2.64 5.57
C ILE A 104 13.32 3.47 6.83
N ALA A 105 13.97 4.62 6.96
CA ALA A 105 13.78 5.53 8.09
C ALA A 105 12.32 6.01 8.19
N LEU A 106 11.68 6.34 7.07
CA LEU A 106 10.28 6.74 7.01
C LEU A 106 9.32 5.61 7.43
N LEU A 107 9.59 4.37 7.00
CA LEU A 107 8.83 3.20 7.40
C LEU A 107 8.91 2.97 8.91
N VAL A 108 10.14 3.01 9.47
CA VAL A 108 10.37 2.89 10.91
C VAL A 108 9.64 3.98 11.67
N LEU A 109 9.72 5.23 11.21
CA LEU A 109 9.03 6.36 11.82
C LEU A 109 7.51 6.17 11.82
N GLY A 110 6.94 5.74 10.69
CA GLY A 110 5.52 5.46 10.54
C GLY A 110 5.01 4.35 11.46
N LEU A 111 5.85 3.33 11.71
CA LEU A 111 5.54 2.22 12.62
C LEU A 111 5.68 2.60 14.10
N ALA A 112 6.69 3.40 14.46
CA ALA A 112 7.03 3.68 15.84
C ALA A 112 6.14 4.76 16.47
N VAL A 113 5.90 5.86 15.75
CA VAL A 113 5.33 7.07 16.35
C VAL A 113 3.80 7.05 16.24
N PRO A 114 3.02 7.36 17.31
CA PRO A 114 1.57 7.50 17.21
C PRO A 114 1.17 8.72 16.37
N GLY A 115 0.00 8.67 15.72
CA GLY A 115 -0.51 9.82 14.96
C GLY A 115 -0.92 10.99 15.86
N ARG A 116 -0.86 12.22 15.36
CA ARG A 116 -1.29 13.42 16.09
C ARG A 116 -2.82 13.47 16.19
N ARG A 117 -3.35 14.07 17.27
CA ARG A 117 -4.80 14.25 17.45
C ARG A 117 -5.39 15.35 16.56
N ALA A 118 -4.59 16.31 16.11
CA ALA A 118 -5.02 17.45 15.29
C ALA A 118 -3.89 17.98 14.37
N GLY A 119 -4.28 18.68 13.29
CA GLY A 119 -3.38 19.31 12.31
C GLY A 119 -2.83 18.36 11.23
N ARG A 120 -2.92 18.76 9.95
CA ARG A 120 -2.45 18.02 8.75
C ARG A 120 -2.84 16.52 8.67
N VAL A 121 -3.85 16.10 9.43
CA VAL A 121 -4.38 14.74 9.43
C VAL A 121 -5.31 14.53 8.24
N TRP A 122 -5.30 13.33 7.67
CA TRP A 122 -6.26 12.94 6.65
C TRP A 122 -7.67 12.76 7.23
N PRO A 123 -8.74 12.84 6.42
CA PRO A 123 -10.10 12.59 6.87
C PRO A 123 -10.27 11.18 7.43
N GLU A 124 -11.14 11.02 8.42
CA GLU A 124 -11.60 9.70 8.85
C GLU A 124 -12.52 9.09 7.76
N ARG A 125 -12.59 7.75 7.71
CA ARG A 125 -13.36 7.01 6.69
C ARG A 125 -14.90 7.14 6.82
N VAL A 126 -15.40 7.94 7.78
CA VAL A 126 -16.81 8.03 8.21
C VAL A 126 -17.79 8.49 7.10
N GLY A 127 -17.29 8.94 5.94
CA GLY A 127 -18.11 9.44 4.83
C GLY A 127 -18.50 8.45 3.72
N PHE A 128 -18.04 7.20 3.74
CA PHE A 128 -18.23 6.26 2.61
C PHE A 128 -18.81 4.90 3.06
N ALA A 129 -20.09 4.90 3.43
CA ALA A 129 -20.82 3.73 3.94
C ALA A 129 -20.82 2.49 3.01
N VAL A 130 -20.62 2.67 1.71
CA VAL A 130 -20.85 1.62 0.71
C VAL A 130 -19.69 0.62 0.56
N ALA A 131 -18.53 0.87 1.21
CA ALA A 131 -17.41 -0.07 1.22
C ALA A 131 -17.40 -0.99 2.45
N ASP A 132 -18.13 -0.63 3.52
CA ASP A 132 -18.25 -1.45 4.73
C ASP A 132 -19.24 -2.60 4.57
N GLU A 133 -20.26 -2.44 3.72
CA GLU A 133 -21.28 -3.47 3.43
C GLU A 133 -20.71 -4.71 2.71
N PHE A 134 -19.58 -4.60 2.00
CA PHE A 134 -18.95 -5.74 1.29
C PHE A 134 -17.81 -6.40 2.08
N ALA A 135 -17.32 -5.77 3.14
CA ALA A 135 -16.15 -6.22 3.90
C ALA A 135 -16.50 -6.71 5.32
N ASP A 136 -17.75 -7.13 5.54
CA ASP A 136 -18.28 -7.67 6.80
C ASP A 136 -17.98 -6.79 8.04
N GLY A 137 -17.79 -5.48 7.86
CA GLY A 137 -17.33 -4.57 8.92
C GLY A 137 -15.98 -4.95 9.55
N ARG A 138 -15.26 -5.95 9.03
CA ARG A 138 -13.92 -6.35 9.51
C ARG A 138 -12.85 -5.41 9.01
N LEU A 139 -12.92 -4.99 7.75
CA LEU A 139 -12.01 -3.97 7.20
C LEU A 139 -12.37 -2.56 7.70
N GLY A 140 -13.65 -2.23 7.92
CA GLY A 140 -14.06 -0.96 8.51
C GLY A 140 -13.45 -0.67 9.89
N ARG A 141 -13.25 -1.73 10.70
CA ARG A 141 -12.57 -1.66 12.00
C ARG A 141 -11.07 -1.40 11.92
N LEU A 142 -10.41 -1.78 10.83
CA LEU A 142 -8.98 -1.48 10.64
C LEU A 142 -8.78 0.04 10.56
N TYR A 143 -9.57 0.72 9.73
CA TYR A 143 -9.42 2.16 9.44
C TYR A 143 -10.04 3.09 10.50
N ASN A 144 -10.71 2.57 11.53
CA ASN A 144 -11.34 3.39 12.58
C ASN A 144 -10.35 3.60 13.75
N THR A 145 -9.64 4.72 13.73
CA THR A 145 -8.49 4.99 14.61
C THR A 145 -8.83 5.76 15.89
N ARG A 146 -10.02 5.53 16.47
CA ARG A 146 -10.25 5.96 17.87
C ARG A 146 -9.58 4.96 18.80
N ASN A 147 -8.25 5.03 18.90
CA ASN A 147 -7.42 4.62 20.04
C ASN A 147 -5.98 5.11 19.83
#